data_AF-A0A0F8CA11-F1
#
_entry.id   AF-A0A0F8CA11-F1
#
_cell.length_a   1.000
_cell.length_b   1.000
_cell.length_c   1.000
_cell.angle_alpha   90.00
_cell.angle_beta   90.00
_cell.angle_gamma   90.00
#
_symmetry.space_group_name_H-M   'P 1'
#
loop_
_entity.id
_entity.type
_entity.pdbx_description
1 polymer ?
#
loop_
_entity_poly.entity_id
_entity_poly.type
_entity_poly.pdbx_seq_one_letter_code
_entity_poly.pdbx_strand_id
1 'polypeptide(L)'
;MATFWSVSHTLGTKEKVFSWWIDSRGNIFIKRKFRNGCFPRIDKISCSHLDKLQGFMQDREWKYLANDAAKLYMGTEKDGIGKFLYRLRPEVPYAQLSSQLAAIFYHSEVWEWNEQKRGMKFLLLPGNWQEKTAHYYRNSLALKNEGTFIDEFSESGSKVEQGQEQEELQETLNESLPEEAVPKIEQTKLSTFFGF
;
A
#
# COMPACT_ATOMS: atom_id res chain seq x y z
N MET A 1 3.58 -25.94 8.45
CA MET A 1 2.37 -25.09 8.32
C MET A 1 2.46 -24.36 6.99
N ALA A 2 1.38 -24.30 6.22
CA ALA A 2 1.34 -23.51 5.00
C ALA A 2 1.45 -22.02 5.35
N THR A 3 2.31 -21.30 4.62
CA THR A 3 2.50 -19.86 4.82
C THR A 3 1.54 -19.10 3.92
N PHE A 4 0.64 -18.32 4.51
CA PHE A 4 -0.34 -17.52 3.77
C PHE A 4 0.07 -16.06 3.69
N TRP A 5 -0.18 -15.43 2.56
CA TRP A 5 0.11 -14.01 2.38
C TRP A 5 -1.11 -13.19 2.81
N SER A 6 -0.96 -12.39 3.87
CA SER A 6 -1.94 -11.35 4.22
C SER A 6 -1.79 -10.15 3.28
N VAL A 7 -2.89 -9.50 2.92
CA VAL A 7 -2.89 -8.33 2.02
C VAL A 7 -3.09 -7.07 2.86
N SER A 8 -2.34 -6.01 2.54
CA SER A 8 -2.43 -4.73 3.24
C SER A 8 -2.09 -3.56 2.30
N HIS A 9 -2.41 -2.35 2.73
CA HIS A 9 -2.21 -1.11 1.99
C HIS A 9 -1.28 -0.17 2.76
N THR A 10 -0.38 0.52 2.06
CA THR A 10 0.46 1.55 2.71
C THR A 10 -0.37 2.80 3.04
N LEU A 11 -0.05 3.51 4.12
CA LEU A 11 -0.80 4.68 4.60
C LEU A 11 -0.69 5.97 3.74
N GLY A 12 0.04 5.94 2.62
CA GLY A 12 0.27 7.10 1.74
C GLY A 12 -0.98 7.65 1.05
N THR A 13 -0.84 8.81 0.38
CA THR A 13 -1.92 9.37 -0.46
C THR A 13 -2.26 8.43 -1.63
N LYS A 14 -1.24 7.80 -2.22
CA LYS A 14 -1.40 6.74 -3.20
C LYS A 14 -1.11 5.43 -2.50
N GLU A 15 -2.13 4.85 -1.92
CA GLU A 15 -2.01 3.59 -1.20
C GLU A 15 -1.54 2.49 -2.16
N LYS A 16 -0.49 1.77 -1.75
CA LYS A 16 0.07 0.68 -2.53
C LYS A 16 -0.25 -0.62 -1.82
N VAL A 17 -0.85 -1.54 -2.58
CA VAL A 17 -1.09 -2.91 -2.13
C VAL A 17 0.24 -3.64 -1.97
N PHE A 18 0.38 -4.38 -0.89
CA PHE A 18 1.45 -5.33 -0.68
C PHE A 18 0.91 -6.57 0.04
N SER A 19 1.66 -7.65 -0.03
CA SER A 19 1.36 -8.83 0.77
C SER A 19 2.46 -9.08 1.79
N TRP A 20 2.11 -9.65 2.93
CA TRP A 20 3.07 -9.87 4.01
C TRP A 20 2.72 -11.07 4.87
N TRP A 21 3.68 -11.55 5.63
CA TRP A 21 3.49 -12.52 6.70
C TRP A 21 4.62 -12.38 7.74
N ILE A 22 4.41 -12.98 8.91
CA ILE A 22 5.40 -13.05 9.99
C ILE A 22 5.67 -14.52 10.34
N ASP A 23 6.94 -14.90 10.50
CA ASP A 23 7.32 -16.25 10.90
C ASP A 23 7.33 -16.42 12.44
N SER A 24 7.49 -17.67 12.90
CA SER A 24 7.54 -17.98 14.34
C SER A 24 8.74 -17.35 15.07
N ARG A 25 9.76 -16.91 14.33
CA ARG A 25 10.95 -16.22 14.86
C ARG A 25 10.79 -14.71 14.85
N GLY A 26 9.63 -14.18 14.45
CA GLY A 26 9.37 -12.74 14.37
C GLY A 26 9.91 -12.07 13.10
N ASN A 27 10.43 -12.80 12.11
CA ASN A 27 10.82 -12.16 10.86
C ASN A 27 9.60 -11.78 10.05
N ILE A 28 9.59 -10.55 9.53
CA ILE A 28 8.52 -10.06 8.64
C ILE A 28 8.99 -10.18 7.20
N PHE A 29 8.14 -10.76 6.36
CA PHE A 29 8.36 -10.89 4.92
C PHE A 29 7.34 -10.04 4.18
N ILE A 30 7.80 -9.22 3.24
CA ILE A 30 6.97 -8.30 2.48
C ILE A 30 7.17 -8.56 0.99
N LYS A 31 6.07 -8.90 0.31
CA LYS A 31 5.97 -9.09 -1.13
C LYS A 31 5.32 -7.87 -1.76
N ARG A 32 6.01 -7.23 -2.70
CA ARG A 32 5.54 -6.04 -3.42
C ARG A 32 5.94 -6.07 -4.89
N LYS A 33 5.09 -5.51 -5.76
CA LYS A 33 5.38 -5.35 -7.19
C LYS A 33 5.78 -3.90 -7.46
N PHE A 34 6.93 -3.72 -8.10
CA PHE A 34 7.33 -2.41 -8.59
C PHE A 34 6.71 -2.14 -9.96
N ARG A 35 6.46 -0.87 -10.29
CA ARG A 35 5.81 -0.46 -11.55
C ARG A 35 6.48 -1.06 -12.79
N ASN A 36 7.81 -1.16 -12.78
CA ASN A 36 8.61 -1.65 -13.90
C ASN A 36 9.18 -3.06 -13.65
N GLY A 37 8.74 -3.75 -12.60
CA GLY A 37 9.23 -5.08 -12.25
C GLY A 37 8.32 -6.17 -12.82
N CYS A 38 8.89 -7.09 -13.61
CA CYS A 38 8.15 -8.26 -14.10
C CYS A 38 7.71 -9.17 -12.95
N PHE A 39 8.55 -9.29 -11.91
CA PHE A 39 8.31 -10.17 -10.77
C PHE A 39 8.14 -9.41 -9.46
N PRO A 40 7.28 -9.87 -8.54
CA PRO A 40 7.24 -9.35 -7.19
C PRO A 40 8.57 -9.56 -6.47
N ARG A 41 9.05 -8.53 -5.78
CA ARG A 41 10.18 -8.65 -4.85
C ARG A 41 9.66 -9.10 -3.49
N ILE A 42 10.34 -10.06 -2.88
CA ILE A 42 10.10 -10.47 -1.49
C ILE A 42 11.29 -10.02 -0.67
N ASP A 43 11.05 -9.13 0.29
CA ASP A 43 12.06 -8.66 1.23
C ASP A 43 11.81 -9.26 2.61
N LYS A 44 12.89 -9.69 3.27
CA LYS A 44 12.88 -10.12 4.66
C LYS A 44 13.44 -9.02 5.56
N ILE A 45 12.71 -8.69 6.62
CA ILE A 45 13.18 -7.88 7.73
C ILE A 45 13.35 -8.83 8.92
N SER A 46 14.59 -8.96 9.40
CA SER A 46 14.89 -9.91 10.47
C SER A 46 14.35 -9.41 11.81
N CYS A 47 14.02 -10.35 12.71
CA CYS A 47 13.64 -10.01 14.09
C CYS A 47 14.68 -9.08 14.74
N SER A 48 15.97 -9.36 14.58
CA SER A 48 17.04 -8.48 15.08
C SER A 48 16.99 -7.04 14.53
N HIS A 49 16.62 -6.85 13.27
CA HIS A 49 16.45 -5.49 12.72
C HIS A 49 15.19 -4.82 13.27
N LEU A 50 14.12 -5.59 13.50
CA LEU A 50 12.89 -5.10 14.11
C LEU A 50 13.12 -4.72 15.58
N ASP A 51 13.88 -5.51 16.34
CA ASP A 51 14.23 -5.19 17.73
C ASP A 51 15.07 -3.91 17.82
N LYS A 52 16.06 -3.74 16.92
CA LYS A 52 16.83 -2.49 16.80
C LYS A 52 15.93 -1.31 16.46
N LEU A 53 14.95 -1.52 15.57
CA LEU A 53 13.97 -0.49 15.20
C LEU A 53 13.07 -0.13 16.39
N GLN A 54 12.61 -1.10 17.17
CA GLN A 54 11.86 -0.79 18.40
C GLN A 54 12.73 -0.04 19.39
N GLY A 55 14.00 -0.43 19.57
CA GLY A 55 14.97 0.31 20.38
C GLY A 55 15.13 1.77 19.92
N PHE A 56 15.14 2.03 18.61
CA PHE A 56 15.16 3.39 18.07
C PHE A 56 13.88 4.19 18.37
N MET A 57 12.74 3.53 18.55
CA MET A 57 11.45 4.17 18.83
C MET A 57 11.14 4.27 20.35
N GLN A 58 11.99 3.72 21.22
CA GLN A 58 11.75 3.60 22.67
C GLN A 58 11.73 4.92 23.43
N ASP A 59 12.29 5.99 22.86
CA ASP A 59 12.25 7.33 23.45
C ASP A 59 10.84 7.95 23.47
N ARG A 60 9.85 7.27 22.86
CA ARG A 60 8.44 7.68 22.80
C ARG A 60 8.28 9.07 22.19
N GLU A 61 9.15 9.41 21.24
CA GLU A 61 8.98 10.58 20.41
C GLU A 61 8.35 10.22 19.07
N TRP A 62 7.69 11.22 18.48
CA TRP A 62 7.19 11.12 17.11
C TRP A 62 8.34 11.09 16.10
N LYS A 63 8.59 9.93 15.48
CA LYS A 63 9.63 9.76 14.45
C LYS A 63 9.06 9.88 13.05
N TYR A 64 9.74 10.62 12.18
CA TYR A 64 9.35 10.72 10.77
C TYR A 64 9.47 9.39 10.04
N LEU A 65 8.64 9.17 9.02
CA LEU A 65 8.81 8.04 8.11
C LEU A 65 10.14 8.07 7.35
N ALA A 66 10.53 9.24 6.82
CA ALA A 66 11.86 9.54 6.23
C ALA A 66 12.43 8.45 5.30
N ASN A 67 11.77 8.20 4.17
CA ASN A 67 12.12 7.12 3.23
C ASN A 67 12.14 7.54 1.75
N ASP A 68 12.38 8.82 1.48
CA ASP A 68 12.51 9.37 0.14
C ASP A 68 13.77 8.82 -0.53
N ALA A 69 13.58 8.14 -1.67
CA ALA A 69 14.66 7.48 -2.38
C ALA A 69 15.76 8.46 -2.84
N ALA A 70 15.38 9.60 -3.39
CA ALA A 70 16.34 10.57 -3.92
C ALA A 70 17.16 11.17 -2.78
N LYS A 71 16.51 11.52 -1.67
CA LYS A 71 17.21 12.06 -0.50
C LYS A 71 18.11 11.03 0.18
N LEU A 72 17.72 9.76 0.19
CA LEU A 72 18.57 8.68 0.69
C LEU A 72 19.83 8.51 -0.17
N TYR A 73 19.69 8.53 -1.50
CA TYR A 73 20.84 8.50 -2.41
C TYR A 73 21.77 9.71 -2.24
N MET A 74 21.19 10.91 -2.04
CA MET A 74 21.95 12.14 -1.83
C MET A 74 22.49 12.28 -0.40
N GLY A 75 22.11 11.41 0.54
CA GLY A 75 22.47 11.53 1.96
C GLY A 75 21.79 12.69 2.70
N THR A 76 20.79 13.34 2.10
CA THR A 76 20.09 14.53 2.63
C THR A 76 18.76 14.19 3.30
N GLU A 77 18.42 12.90 3.43
CA GLU A 77 17.19 12.49 4.11
C GLU A 77 17.26 12.84 5.60
N LYS A 78 16.12 13.29 6.13
CA LYS A 78 16.00 13.61 7.56
C LYS A 78 16.07 12.35 8.41
N ASP A 79 16.35 12.52 9.70
CA ASP A 79 16.32 11.39 10.62
C ASP A 79 14.88 10.88 10.83
N GLY A 80 14.75 9.55 10.85
CA GLY A 80 13.47 8.85 10.89
C GLY A 80 13.62 7.37 10.53
N ILE A 81 12.48 6.69 10.43
CA ILE A 81 12.38 5.22 10.34
C ILE A 81 13.06 4.67 9.09
N GLY A 82 12.80 5.24 7.91
CA GLY A 82 13.37 4.79 6.64
C GLY A 82 14.89 4.97 6.60
N LYS A 83 15.39 6.14 7.01
CA LYS A 83 16.84 6.39 7.15
C LYS A 83 17.48 5.46 8.18
N PHE A 84 16.80 5.16 9.29
CA PHE A 84 17.27 4.17 10.25
C PHE A 84 17.42 2.78 9.62
N LEU A 85 16.41 2.30 8.89
CA LEU A 85 16.49 1.04 8.16
C LEU A 85 17.62 1.04 7.12
N TYR A 86 17.84 2.16 6.43
CA TYR A 86 18.96 2.33 5.50
C TYR A 86 20.32 2.16 6.18
N ARG A 87 20.49 2.68 7.41
CA ARG A 87 21.72 2.47 8.19
C ARG A 87 21.95 1.00 8.56
N LEU A 88 20.87 0.23 8.79
CA LEU A 88 20.97 -1.21 9.06
C LEU A 88 21.31 -2.04 7.82
N ARG A 89 20.81 -1.62 6.65
CA ARG A 89 21.13 -2.20 5.35
C ARG A 89 21.08 -1.10 4.29
N PRO A 90 22.23 -0.65 3.75
CA PRO A 90 22.35 0.47 2.80
C PRO A 90 21.75 0.21 1.40
N GLU A 91 20.47 -0.16 1.37
CA GLU A 91 19.68 -0.39 0.16
C GLU A 91 18.44 0.49 0.23
N VAL A 92 18.24 1.35 -0.76
CA VAL A 92 17.04 2.22 -0.83
C VAL A 92 15.74 1.40 -0.82
N PRO A 93 15.61 0.26 -1.53
CA PRO A 93 14.43 -0.58 -1.41
C PRO A 93 14.18 -1.07 0.02
N TYR A 94 15.25 -1.37 0.78
CA TYR A 94 15.12 -1.80 2.17
C TYR A 94 14.61 -0.67 3.06
N ALA A 95 15.15 0.54 2.90
CA ALA A 95 14.66 1.74 3.59
C ALA A 95 13.18 2.02 3.30
N GLN A 96 12.75 1.82 2.05
CA GLN A 96 11.36 2.00 1.62
C GLN A 96 10.39 0.98 2.25
N LEU A 97 10.87 -0.13 2.83
CA LEU A 97 10.03 -1.04 3.60
C LEU A 97 9.37 -0.36 4.80
N SER A 98 9.92 0.75 5.28
CA SER A 98 9.31 1.60 6.31
C SER A 98 7.85 1.95 6.02
N SER A 99 7.45 2.19 4.76
CA SER A 99 6.04 2.48 4.43
C SER A 99 5.12 1.29 4.65
N GLN A 100 5.59 0.07 4.39
CA GLN A 100 4.82 -1.16 4.62
C GLN A 100 4.82 -1.53 6.10
N LEU A 101 5.97 -1.42 6.77
CA LEU A 101 6.08 -1.61 8.21
C LEU A 101 5.18 -0.64 8.98
N ALA A 102 5.14 0.63 8.58
CA ALA A 102 4.27 1.63 9.19
C ALA A 102 2.80 1.20 9.15
N ALA A 103 2.32 0.69 8.01
CA ALA A 103 0.96 0.17 7.90
C ALA A 103 0.73 -1.06 8.77
N ILE A 104 1.66 -2.04 8.74
CA ILE A 104 1.56 -3.26 9.56
C ILE A 104 1.52 -2.90 11.05
N PHE A 105 2.44 -2.06 11.51
CA PHE A 105 2.57 -1.68 12.92
C PHE A 105 1.48 -0.75 13.41
N TYR A 106 0.93 0.10 12.54
CA TYR A 106 -0.26 0.87 12.85
C TYR A 106 -1.46 -0.06 13.09
N HIS A 107 -1.79 -0.93 12.12
CA HIS A 107 -2.95 -1.82 12.25
C HIS A 107 -2.79 -2.93 13.28
N SER A 108 -1.57 -3.23 13.71
CA SER A 108 -1.30 -4.13 14.83
C SER A 108 -1.14 -3.41 16.17
N GLU A 109 -1.42 -2.11 16.24
CA GLU A 109 -1.35 -1.31 17.47
C GLU A 109 0.05 -1.31 18.12
N VAL A 110 1.09 -1.52 17.32
CA VAL A 110 2.50 -1.38 17.74
C VAL A 110 2.89 0.09 17.68
N TRP A 111 2.46 0.80 16.64
CA TRP A 111 2.70 2.23 16.47
C TRP A 111 1.40 3.01 16.36
N GLU A 112 1.42 4.24 16.87
CA GLU A 112 0.42 5.25 16.58
C GLU A 112 0.85 6.08 15.37
N TRP A 113 -0.09 6.54 14.56
CA TRP A 113 0.14 7.38 13.39
C TRP A 113 -0.47 8.77 13.60
N ASN A 114 0.25 9.82 13.23
CA ASN A 114 -0.28 11.20 13.31
C ASN A 114 -1.35 11.54 12.25
N GLU A 115 -1.87 10.55 11.53
CA GLU A 115 -2.93 10.65 10.49
C GLU A 115 -2.62 11.58 9.30
N GLN A 116 -1.41 12.13 9.22
CA GLN A 116 -1.02 13.03 8.15
C GLN A 116 -0.42 12.27 6.97
N LYS A 117 -1.04 12.34 5.80
CA LYS A 117 -0.53 11.73 4.56
C LYS A 117 0.81 12.35 4.11
N ARG A 118 1.03 13.65 4.34
CA ARG A 118 2.30 14.36 4.10
C ARG A 118 2.96 14.66 5.43
N GLY A 119 4.23 14.28 5.58
CA GLY A 119 4.95 14.48 6.84
C GLY A 119 4.61 13.45 7.91
N MET A 120 4.20 12.24 7.52
CA MET A 120 3.90 11.12 8.43
C MET A 120 4.92 10.97 9.55
N LYS A 121 4.40 10.80 10.76
CA LYS A 121 5.15 10.46 11.95
C LYS A 121 4.49 9.31 12.69
N PHE A 122 5.31 8.54 13.40
CA PHE A 122 4.87 7.41 14.19
C PHE A 122 5.42 7.47 15.59
N LEU A 123 4.65 6.95 16.54
CA LEU A 123 4.99 6.88 17.95
C LEU A 123 4.88 5.42 18.41
N LEU A 124 5.80 4.96 19.25
CA LEU A 124 5.74 3.61 19.81
C LEU A 124 4.65 3.51 20.89
N LEU A 125 3.74 2.55 20.73
CA LEU A 125 2.77 2.17 21.75
C LEU A 125 3.35 1.11 22.68
N PRO A 126 2.89 1.05 23.95
CA PRO A 126 3.34 0.02 24.88
C PRO A 126 2.93 -1.40 24.41
N GLY A 127 3.76 -2.38 24.73
CA GLY A 127 3.49 -3.81 24.48
C GLY A 127 4.58 -4.51 23.67
N ASN A 128 4.43 -5.83 23.52
CA ASN A 128 5.34 -6.64 22.73
C ASN A 128 4.97 -6.54 21.23
N TRP A 129 5.86 -5.95 20.44
CA TRP A 129 5.63 -5.74 19.01
C TRP A 129 5.38 -7.05 18.25
N GLN A 130 6.08 -8.13 18.63
CA GLN A 130 6.02 -9.41 17.94
C GLN A 130 4.67 -10.09 18.20
N GLU A 131 4.22 -10.09 19.45
CA GLU A 131 2.92 -10.65 19.84
C GLU A 131 1.76 -9.93 19.16
N LYS A 132 1.77 -8.59 19.23
CA LYS A 132 0.78 -7.72 18.59
C LYS A 132 0.71 -7.94 17.07
N THR A 133 1.87 -7.95 16.41
CA THR A 133 1.95 -8.17 14.96
C THR A 133 1.52 -9.59 14.57
N ALA A 134 1.90 -10.60 15.34
CA ALA A 134 1.50 -11.98 15.10
C ALA A 134 -0.01 -12.19 15.32
N HIS A 135 -0.60 -11.55 16.33
CA HIS A 135 -2.04 -11.54 16.56
C HIS A 135 -2.79 -10.89 15.39
N TYR A 136 -2.37 -9.70 14.96
CA TYR A 136 -2.93 -9.03 13.79
C TYR A 136 -2.84 -9.89 12.52
N TYR A 137 -1.69 -10.52 12.29
CA TYR A 137 -1.51 -11.43 11.16
C TYR A 137 -2.49 -12.60 11.19
N ARG A 138 -2.65 -13.29 12.32
CA ARG A 138 -3.61 -14.41 12.46
C ARG A 138 -5.05 -13.97 12.16
N ASN A 139 -5.46 -12.83 12.71
CA ASN A 139 -6.80 -12.29 12.48
C ASN A 139 -7.03 -11.95 11.00
N SER A 140 -6.03 -11.39 10.33
CA SER A 140 -6.11 -11.09 8.89
C SER A 140 -6.26 -12.33 8.00
N LEU A 141 -5.88 -13.52 8.49
CA LEU A 141 -6.10 -14.79 7.79
C LEU A 141 -7.51 -15.35 8.04
N ALA A 142 -8.03 -15.19 9.26
CA ALA A 142 -9.38 -15.64 9.61
C ALA A 142 -10.45 -14.94 8.76
N LEU A 143 -10.34 -13.61 8.60
CA LEU A 143 -11.27 -12.84 7.77
C LEU A 143 -11.29 -13.31 6.29
N LYS A 144 -10.16 -13.77 5.75
CA LYS A 144 -10.12 -14.31 4.38
C LYS A 144 -10.85 -15.63 4.26
N ASN A 145 -10.71 -16.50 5.26
CA ASN A 145 -11.35 -17.80 5.26
C ASN A 145 -12.88 -17.67 5.42
N GLU A 146 -13.34 -16.74 6.25
CA GLU A 146 -14.78 -16.45 6.41
C GLU A 146 -15.39 -15.85 5.13
N GLY A 147 -14.68 -14.94 4.45
CA GLY A 147 -15.15 -14.40 3.16
C GLY A 147 -15.20 -15.43 2.02
N THR A 148 -14.44 -16.52 2.12
CA THR A 148 -14.48 -17.63 1.13
C THR A 148 -15.65 -18.58 1.40
N PHE A 149 -16.13 -18.66 2.64
CA PHE A 149 -17.23 -19.56 3.03
C PHE A 149 -18.61 -19.08 2.57
N ILE A 150 -18.78 -17.77 2.32
CA ILE A 150 -20.09 -17.20 1.94
C ILE A 150 -20.35 -17.36 0.42
N ASP A 151 -19.30 -17.43 -0.40
CA ASP A 151 -19.43 -17.61 -1.86
C ASP A 151 -19.81 -19.04 -2.26
N GLU A 152 -19.55 -20.04 -1.43
CA GLU A 152 -19.80 -21.46 -1.73
C GLU A 152 -21.26 -21.90 -1.45
N PHE A 153 -22.08 -21.05 -0.81
CA PHE A 153 -23.49 -21.35 -0.53
C PHE A 153 -24.48 -20.70 -1.51
N SER A 154 -24.00 -19.97 -2.53
CA SER A 154 -24.86 -19.30 -3.51
C SER A 154 -24.95 -20.01 -4.87
N GLU A 155 -24.73 -21.32 -4.92
CA GLU A 155 -25.09 -22.17 -6.07
C GLU A 155 -25.99 -23.33 -5.66
N SER A 156 -27.26 -23.05 -5.35
CA SER A 156 -28.36 -23.98 -5.67
C SER A 156 -29.71 -23.25 -5.61
N GLY A 157 -30.27 -22.96 -6.79
CA GLY A 157 -31.55 -22.26 -6.90
C GLY A 157 -32.06 -22.15 -8.34
N SER A 158 -32.29 -23.30 -8.96
CA SER A 158 -33.33 -23.59 -9.97
C SER A 158 -33.57 -22.66 -11.17
N LYS A 159 -33.37 -23.25 -12.36
CA LYS A 159 -33.89 -22.87 -13.68
C LYS A 159 -35.36 -22.41 -13.67
N VAL A 160 -35.65 -21.34 -14.40
CA VAL A 160 -36.88 -21.19 -15.20
C VAL A 160 -36.50 -20.50 -16.52
N GLU A 161 -36.78 -21.18 -17.63
CA GLU A 161 -36.77 -20.63 -19.00
C GLU A 161 -38.14 -20.00 -19.32
N GLN A 162 -38.10 -18.93 -20.13
CA GLN A 162 -39.06 -18.42 -21.14
C GLN A 162 -38.85 -16.89 -21.17
N GLY A 163 -38.66 -16.16 -22.27
CA GLY A 163 -38.90 -16.38 -23.69
C GLY A 163 -39.33 -15.02 -24.26
N GLN A 164 -38.48 -14.43 -25.13
CA GLN A 164 -38.70 -13.37 -26.15
C GLN A 164 -39.71 -12.22 -25.90
N GLU A 165 -39.24 -10.97 -26.07
CA GLU A 165 -39.71 -10.05 -27.14
C GLU A 165 -38.93 -8.71 -27.13
N GLN A 166 -38.65 -8.19 -28.33
CA GLN A 166 -38.05 -6.90 -28.63
C GLN A 166 -39.15 -5.85 -28.92
N GLU A 167 -38.87 -4.58 -28.58
CA GLU A 167 -39.26 -3.30 -29.22
C GLU A 167 -39.52 -2.24 -28.14
N GLU A 168 -38.62 -1.28 -27.96
CA GLU A 168 -38.58 0.05 -28.61
C GLU A 168 -39.51 1.08 -27.92
N LEU A 169 -38.89 2.13 -27.34
CA LEU A 169 -39.28 3.55 -27.40
C LEU A 169 -38.94 4.32 -26.11
N GLN A 170 -37.87 5.09 -26.24
CA GLN A 170 -37.67 6.48 -25.80
C GLN A 170 -38.60 7.04 -24.72
N GLU A 171 -38.03 7.29 -23.54
CA GLU A 171 -38.53 8.32 -22.63
C GLU A 171 -37.37 8.93 -21.83
N THR A 172 -36.83 10.05 -22.31
CA THR A 172 -36.14 11.01 -21.43
C THR A 172 -36.46 12.42 -21.93
N LEU A 173 -37.43 13.04 -21.25
CA LEU A 173 -37.74 14.46 -21.30
C LEU A 173 -36.87 15.21 -20.27
N ASN A 174 -36.51 16.44 -20.66
CA ASN A 174 -36.11 17.60 -19.85
C ASN A 174 -34.69 17.54 -19.26
N GLU A 175 -33.88 18.60 -19.20
CA GLU A 175 -33.94 20.03 -19.53
C GLU A 175 -32.48 20.47 -19.20
N SER A 176 -31.68 21.12 -20.03
CA SER A 176 -31.70 22.57 -20.32
C SER A 176 -30.25 23.12 -20.28
N LEU A 177 -29.96 24.05 -21.19
CA LEU A 177 -28.96 25.15 -21.14
C LEU A 177 -27.48 24.90 -21.52
N PRO A 178 -26.80 25.94 -22.06
CA PRO A 178 -26.00 25.84 -23.29
C PRO A 178 -24.49 25.95 -23.07
N GLU A 179 -23.69 25.34 -23.94
CA GLU A 179 -22.27 25.67 -24.08
C GLU A 179 -22.01 26.32 -25.45
N GLU A 180 -21.62 27.60 -25.38
CA GLU A 180 -21.08 28.38 -26.48
C GLU A 180 -19.64 27.94 -26.83
N ALA A 181 -19.41 27.82 -28.14
CA ALA A 181 -18.19 28.15 -28.88
C ALA A 181 -16.82 27.62 -28.40
N VAL A 182 -16.35 26.54 -29.05
CA VAL A 182 -14.92 26.23 -29.19
C VAL A 182 -14.48 26.60 -30.62
N PRO A 183 -13.56 27.57 -30.84
CA PRO A 183 -12.93 27.74 -32.14
C PRO A 183 -11.75 26.77 -32.31
N LYS A 184 -11.76 26.11 -33.47
CA LYS A 184 -10.69 25.28 -34.05
C LYS A 184 -9.35 26.02 -34.01
N ILE A 185 -8.32 25.36 -33.48
CA ILE A 185 -6.93 25.76 -33.73
C ILE A 185 -6.43 24.94 -34.91
N GLU A 186 -6.13 25.66 -35.98
CA GLU A 186 -5.57 25.18 -37.23
C GLU A 186 -4.16 24.61 -37.04
N GLN A 187 -3.90 23.49 -37.71
CA GLN A 187 -2.56 22.96 -37.89
C GLN A 187 -1.80 23.81 -38.90
N THR A 188 -0.95 24.71 -38.44
CA THR A 188 -0.05 25.46 -39.31
C THR A 188 1.35 24.84 -39.26
N LYS A 189 1.78 24.36 -40.43
CA LYS A 189 3.13 23.88 -40.74
C LYS A 189 4.17 24.95 -40.38
N LEU A 190 5.21 24.57 -39.64
CA LEU A 190 6.46 25.33 -39.58
C LEU A 190 7.59 24.48 -40.14
N SER A 191 7.89 24.77 -41.40
CA SER A 191 9.16 24.49 -42.05
C SER A 191 10.25 25.41 -41.50
N THR A 192 11.51 24.96 -41.64
CA THR A 192 12.78 25.71 -41.59
C THR A 192 13.31 26.06 -40.19
N PHE A 193 14.43 25.43 -39.78
CA PHE A 193 15.78 26.01 -39.86
C PHE A 193 16.82 25.05 -39.24
N PHE A 194 17.66 24.43 -40.07
CA PHE A 194 19.00 23.98 -39.66
C PHE A 194 19.99 25.07 -40.05
N GLY A 195 20.83 25.48 -39.10
CA GLY A 195 21.90 26.45 -39.31
C GLY A 195 22.98 26.30 -38.24
N PHE A 196 24.16 25.88 -38.71
CA PHE A 196 25.45 25.64 -38.04
C PHE A 196 25.64 24.34 -37.27
#